data_AF-A0A2N1PVU5-F1
#
_entry.id   AF-A0A2N1PVU5-F1
#
_cell.length_a   1.000
_cell.length_b   1.000
_cell.length_c   1.000
_cell.angle_alpha   90.00
_cell.angle_beta   90.00
_cell.angle_gamma   90.00
#
_symmetry.space_group_name_H-M   'P 1'
#
loop_
_entity.id
_entity.type
_entity.pdbx_description
1 polymer ?
#
loop_
_entity_poly.entity_id
_entity_poly.type
_entity_poly.pdbx_seq_one_letter_code
_entity_poly.pdbx_strand_id
1 'polypeptide(L)'
;MIFLVSFIALFIFFNIFYLIAQIKKNNGIADIAWGLGFVVVAITTLIYQGDYSVHQLVITCLVALWGLRLFFYIGLRNWSKPEDFRYVDMRKSWG
;
A
#
# COMPACT_ATOMS: atom_id res chain seq x y z
N MET A 1 -5.34 20.87 -5.45
CA MET A 1 -5.92 19.77 -6.25
C MET A 1 -5.09 18.50 -6.19
N ILE A 2 -3.75 18.56 -6.23
CA ILE A 2 -2.90 17.37 -6.09
C ILE A 2 -3.23 16.50 -4.87
N PHE A 3 -3.41 17.10 -3.69
CA PHE A 3 -3.76 16.35 -2.46
C PHE A 3 -5.09 15.59 -2.58
N LEU A 4 -6.08 16.14 -3.28
CA LEU A 4 -7.36 15.47 -3.50
C LEU A 4 -7.20 14.27 -4.44
N VAL A 5 -6.40 14.41 -5.50
CA VAL A 5 -6.10 13.31 -6.43
C VAL A 5 -5.34 12.19 -5.72
N SER A 6 -4.32 12.53 -4.93
CA SER A 6 -3.60 11.55 -4.11
C SER A 6 -4.51 10.88 -3.07
N PHE A 7 -5.41 11.64 -2.44
CA PHE A 7 -6.40 11.07 -1.51
C PHE A 7 -7.32 10.06 -2.20
N ILE A 8 -7.89 10.41 -3.36
CA ILE A 8 -8.77 9.51 -4.13
C ILE A 8 -7.99 8.24 -4.55
N ALA A 9 -6.77 8.39 -5.04
CA ALA A 9 -5.92 7.26 -5.43
C ALA A 9 -5.66 6.32 -4.24
N LEU A 10 -5.30 6.88 -3.09
CA LEU A 10 -5.10 6.10 -1.86
C LEU A 10 -6.38 5.46 -1.35
N PHE A 11 -7.50 6.18 -1.39
CA PHE A 11 -8.79 5.67 -0.94
C PHE A 11 -9.22 4.44 -1.75
N ILE A 12 -9.10 4.52 -3.08
CA ILE A 12 -9.38 3.38 -3.97
C ILE A 12 -8.41 2.22 -3.68
N PHE A 13 -7.11 2.51 -3.59
CA PHE A 13 -6.08 1.52 -3.33
C PHE A 13 -6.32 0.76 -2.01
N PHE A 14 -6.54 1.46 -0.90
CA PHE A 14 -6.75 0.83 0.41
C PHE A 14 -8.08 0.10 0.50
N ASN A 15 -9.14 0.56 -0.18
CA ASN A 15 -10.39 -0.18 -0.25
C ASN A 15 -10.23 -1.52 -0.99
N ILE A 16 -9.47 -1.54 -2.09
CA ILE A 16 -9.16 -2.79 -2.81
C ILE A 16 -8.41 -3.76 -1.88
N PHE A 17 -7.37 -3.29 -1.18
CA PHE A 17 -6.62 -4.12 -0.24
C PHE A 17 -7.46 -4.58 0.95
N TYR A 18 -8.38 -3.74 1.44
CA TYR A 18 -9.32 -4.11 2.48
C TYR A 18 -10.26 -5.24 2.04
N LEU A 19 -10.82 -5.16 0.82
CA LEU A 19 -11.64 -6.23 0.26
C LEU A 19 -10.85 -7.54 0.14
N ILE A 20 -9.61 -7.48 -0.34
CA ILE A 20 -8.71 -8.64 -0.41
C ILE A 20 -8.45 -9.21 1.01
N ALA A 21 -8.23 -8.36 2.00
CA ALA A 21 -8.04 -8.75 3.41
C ALA A 21 -9.27 -9.47 3.98
N GLN A 22 -10.49 -9.01 3.65
CA GLN A 22 -11.72 -9.67 4.08
C GLN A 22 -11.91 -11.03 3.41
N ILE A 23 -11.68 -11.13 2.10
CA ILE A 23 -11.79 -12.40 1.35
C ILE A 23 -10.80 -13.44 1.89
N LYS A 24 -9.55 -13.03 2.16
CA LYS A 24 -8.52 -13.90 2.72
C LYS A 24 -8.65 -14.12 4.23
N LYS A 25 -9.59 -13.43 4.91
CA LYS A 25 -9.74 -13.39 6.37
C LYS A 25 -8.39 -13.14 7.07
N ASN A 26 -7.59 -12.23 6.51
CA ASN A 26 -6.27 -11.90 7.03
C ASN A 26 -6.03 -10.39 6.89
N ASN A 27 -6.23 -9.69 8.00
CA ASN A 27 -6.05 -8.23 8.05
C ASN A 27 -4.56 -7.82 8.04
N GLY A 28 -3.62 -8.76 8.20
CA GLY A 28 -2.19 -8.52 7.99
C GLY A 28 -1.81 -8.16 6.55
N ILE A 29 -2.76 -8.27 5.61
CA ILE A 29 -2.62 -7.78 4.24
C ILE A 29 -2.51 -6.25 4.20
N ALA A 30 -3.05 -5.54 5.19
CA ALA A 30 -2.88 -4.09 5.30
C ALA A 30 -1.41 -3.68 5.48
N ASP A 31 -0.62 -4.48 6.21
CA ASP A 31 0.82 -4.23 6.38
C ASP A 31 1.59 -4.36 5.07
N ILE A 32 1.13 -5.24 4.18
CA ILE A 32 1.69 -5.41 2.85
C ILE A 32 1.33 -4.19 1.98
N ALA A 33 0.06 -3.74 2.04
CA ALA A 33 -0.44 -2.59 1.27
C ALA A 33 0.32 -1.29 1.56
N TRP A 34 0.80 -1.10 2.79
CA TRP A 34 1.37 0.17 3.25
C TRP A 34 2.60 0.60 2.43
N GLY A 35 3.52 -0.33 2.14
CA GLY A 35 4.68 -0.04 1.31
C GLY A 35 4.32 0.38 -0.11
N LEU A 36 3.31 -0.25 -0.70
CA LEU A 36 2.79 0.11 -2.03
C LEU A 36 2.03 1.44 -2.03
N GLY A 37 1.38 1.81 -0.93
CA GLY A 37 0.67 3.09 -0.81
C GLY A 37 1.57 4.30 -1.10
N PHE A 38 2.83 4.27 -0.62
CA PHE A 38 3.81 5.31 -0.95
C PHE A 38 4.17 5.35 -2.44
N VAL A 39 4.27 4.19 -3.08
CA VAL A 39 4.53 4.07 -4.52
C VAL A 39 3.36 4.65 -5.32
N VAL A 40 2.13 4.35 -4.92
CA VAL A 40 0.91 4.91 -5.54
C VAL A 40 0.92 6.43 -5.47
N VAL A 41 1.25 7.02 -4.31
CA VAL A 41 1.33 8.48 -4.18
C VAL A 41 2.41 9.05 -5.09
N ALA A 42 3.63 8.50 -5.06
CA ALA A 42 4.76 9.00 -5.87
C ALA A 42 4.46 8.98 -7.38
N ILE A 43 3.87 7.89 -7.87
CA ILE A 43 3.47 7.78 -9.28
C ILE A 43 2.33 8.74 -9.60
N THR A 44 1.32 8.83 -8.72
CA THR A 44 0.17 9.72 -8.93
C THR A 44 0.60 11.18 -8.97
N THR A 45 1.50 11.60 -8.09
CA THR A 45 2.03 12.97 -8.07
C THR A 45 2.88 13.25 -9.30
N LEU A 46 3.73 12.32 -9.72
CA LEU A 46 4.57 12.47 -10.92
C LEU A 46 3.71 12.66 -12.18
N ILE A 47 2.68 11.82 -12.35
CA ILE A 47 1.77 11.89 -13.51
C ILE A 47 0.92 13.17 -13.47
N TYR A 48 0.34 13.50 -12.31
CA TYR A 48 -0.54 14.66 -12.19
C TYR A 48 0.18 15.98 -12.41
N GLN A 49 1.42 16.08 -11.91
CA GLN A 49 2.22 17.30 -12.00
C GLN A 49 2.88 17.43 -13.37
N GLY A 50 3.12 16.32 -14.06
CA GLY A 50 3.70 16.28 -15.41
C GLY A 50 5.13 16.81 -15.50
N ASP A 51 5.80 17.01 -14.36
CA ASP A 51 7.19 17.41 -14.28
C ASP A 51 8.07 16.15 -14.22
N TYR A 52 8.83 15.93 -15.29
CA TYR A 52 9.75 14.79 -15.40
C TYR A 52 11.21 15.23 -15.21
N SER A 53 11.44 16.26 -14.40
CA SER A 53 12.80 16.65 -14.01
C SER A 53 13.55 15.48 -13.36
N VAL A 54 14.87 15.48 -13.53
CA VAL A 54 15.75 14.40 -13.06
C VAL A 54 15.54 14.12 -11.57
N HIS A 55 15.35 15.15 -10.76
CA HIS A 55 15.16 14.99 -9.32
C HIS A 55 13.83 14.30 -8.98
N GLN A 56 12.73 14.65 -9.65
CA GLN A 56 11.43 13.99 -9.45
C GLN A 56 11.47 12.52 -9.87
N LEU A 57 12.09 12.23 -11.01
CA LEU A 57 12.26 10.85 -11.48
C LEU A 57 13.10 10.02 -10.51
N VAL A 58 14.23 10.55 -10.04
CA VAL A 58 15.10 9.85 -9.08
C VAL A 58 14.36 9.56 -7.78
N ILE A 59 13.65 10.54 -7.20
CA ILE A 59 12.87 10.31 -5.97
C ILE A 59 11.78 9.27 -6.21
N THR A 60 11.03 9.38 -7.30
CA THR A 60 9.97 8.43 -7.63
C THR A 60 10.52 7.02 -7.81
N CYS A 61 11.66 6.86 -8.50
CA CYS A 61 12.33 5.58 -8.65
C CYS A 61 12.79 5.01 -7.30
N LEU A 62 13.41 5.81 -6.44
CA LEU A 62 13.86 5.35 -5.12
C LEU A 62 12.68 4.90 -4.24
N VAL A 63 11.59 5.67 -4.22
CA VAL A 63 10.36 5.32 -3.49
C VAL A 63 9.73 4.05 -4.08
N ALA A 64 9.67 3.93 -5.40
CA ALA A 64 9.14 2.74 -6.07
C ALA A 64 9.97 1.50 -5.74
N LEU A 65 11.30 1.58 -5.84
CA LEU A 65 12.20 0.47 -5.53
C LEU A 65 12.07 0.04 -4.06
N TRP A 66 12.08 0.99 -3.13
CA TRP A 66 11.92 0.70 -1.70
C TRP A 66 10.54 0.11 -1.39
N GLY A 67 9.48 0.73 -1.89
CA GLY A 67 8.10 0.33 -1.61
C GLY A 67 7.77 -1.04 -2.20
N LEU A 68 8.20 -1.31 -3.43
CA LEU A 68 8.08 -2.63 -4.05
C LEU A 68 8.89 -3.68 -3.29
N ARG A 69 10.15 -3.38 -2.92
CA ARG A 69 10.97 -4.31 -2.10
C ARG A 69 10.25 -4.68 -0.81
N LEU A 70 9.70 -3.69 -0.10
CA LEU A 70 8.98 -3.91 1.15
C LEU A 70 7.69 -4.72 0.93
N PHE A 71 6.91 -4.37 -0.10
CA PHE A 71 5.69 -5.08 -0.47
C PHE A 71 5.97 -6.57 -0.77
N PHE A 72 6.95 -6.86 -1.61
CA PHE A 72 7.29 -8.24 -1.96
C PHE A 72 7.88 -9.00 -0.78
N TYR A 73 8.74 -8.38 0.02
CA TYR A 73 9.34 -9.02 1.19
C TYR A 73 8.29 -9.40 2.24
N ILE A 74 7.41 -8.47 2.63
CA ILE A 74 6.35 -8.75 3.61
C ILE A 74 5.31 -9.69 3.00
N GLY A 75 4.94 -9.45 1.74
CA GLY A 75 3.99 -10.27 0.99
C GLY A 75 4.42 -11.73 0.98
N LEU A 76 5.62 -12.02 0.49
CA LEU A 76 6.13 -13.39 0.43
C LEU A 76 6.27 -14.03 1.82
N ARG A 77 6.70 -13.26 2.83
CA ARG A 77 6.88 -13.75 4.20
C ARG A 77 5.57 -14.12 4.88
N ASN A 78 4.51 -13.36 4.62
CA ASN A 78 3.23 -13.47 5.34
C ASN A 78 2.13 -14.17 4.52
N TRP A 79 2.31 -14.40 3.22
CA TRP A 79 1.25 -14.95 2.35
C TRP A 79 0.73 -16.33 2.76
N SER A 80 1.62 -17.19 3.24
CA SER A 80 1.29 -18.57 3.63
C SER A 80 1.10 -18.74 5.15
N LYS A 81 1.12 -17.65 5.91
CA LYS A 81 0.97 -17.71 7.37
C LYS A 81 -0.49 -17.49 7.77
N PRO A 82 -0.97 -18.18 8.83
CA PRO A 82 -2.26 -17.84 9.43
C PRO A 82 -2.28 -16.37 9.87
N GLU A 83 -3.47 -15.80 9.96
CA GLU A 83 -3.67 -14.42 10.43
C GLU A 83 -2.94 -14.20 11.77
N ASP A 84 -2.20 -13.09 11.88
CA ASP A 84 -1.47 -12.75 13.09
C ASP A 84 -2.44 -12.67 14.28
N PHE A 85 -2.04 -13.21 15.44
CA PHE A 85 -2.85 -13.22 16.66
C PHE A 85 -3.42 -11.84 17.00
N ARG A 86 -2.64 -10.79 16.73
CA ARG A 86 -3.03 -9.39 16.97
C ARG A 86 -4.27 -9.00 16.17
N TYR A 87 -4.36 -9.42 14.91
CA TYR A 87 -5.51 -9.15 14.05
C TYR A 87 -6.71 -10.04 14.39
N VAL A 88 -6.47 -11.27 14.83
CA VAL A 88 -7.51 -12.18 15.33
C VAL A 88 -8.16 -11.61 16.59
N ASP A 89 -7.38 -11.11 17.54
CA ASP A 89 -7.89 -10.54 18.80
C ASP A 89 -8.65 -9.23 18.55
N MET A 90 -8.19 -8.38 17.62
CA MET A 90 -8.96 -7.22 17.16
C MET A 90 -10.30 -7.65 16.53
N ARG A 91 -10.30 -8.68 15.67
CA ARG A 91 -11.53 -9.20 15.05
C ARG A 91 -12.52 -9.74 16.09
N LYS A 92 -12.03 -10.39 17.15
CA LYS A 92 -12.86 -10.91 18.25
C LYS A 92 -13.39 -9.84 19.20
N SER A 93 -12.67 -8.74 19.38
CA SER A 93 -13.07 -7.66 20.29
C SER A 93 -14.00 -6.64 19.64
N TRP A 94 -13.95 -6.52 18.32
CA TRP A 94 -14.78 -5.59 17.54
C TRP A 94 -15.96 -6.27 16.84
N GLY A 95 -15.97 -7.60 16.79
CA GLY A 95 -17.08 -8.42 16.28
C GLY A 95 -18.04 -8.79 17.39
#